data_AF-A0AAW0Z4U9-F1
#
_entry.id   AF-A0AAW0Z4U9-F1
#
_cell.length_a   1.000
_cell.length_b   1.000
_cell.length_c   1.000
_cell.angle_alpha   90.00
_cell.angle_beta   90.00
_cell.angle_gamma   90.00
#
_symmetry.space_group_name_H-M   'P 1'
#
loop_
_entity.id
_entity.type
_entity.pdbx_description
1 polymer ?
#
loop_
_entity_poly.entity_id
_entity_poly.type
_entity_poly.pdbx_seq_one_letter_code
_entity_poly.pdbx_strand_id
1 'polypeptide(L)'
;MTLTEDTARRELGDHFHAAVTDHPDVMTESFLMSRPSGLRAKLSTLTLDTVREVKKEISREQQAKAVANTANTPDQPQKSAMRKGKGNMADIGGFLASQPFHLRAQPHSLVETLNPHLPPSRPLTQGSKQRISLSSTADPKYWNYRYMFEKISQRSESLDDLIDDYAENIKDAYGISELGDPHFVSEESIYTVGRILSPPTDSSKATASSLHLESSRLLGAGKHIALRFASPKVRGGPIGVKGFGLFPGCLVCFKGRNGGGGAFVVEEVLMTPVDELQSFQHGDKLLGQPISIMTAAGPFTLDDDLAYAPLEALLQTVRDERPDVLLLRVKVLPNPCTFSINEILISLSSVDVLFHLRREELFQKAEEVDPDPDQPSEVKDAMAGLVRHVLGQRNFYPIFPPPEIHTADINLDVTHYPLLKMDGPAPDILILPSKLRHFSKIVDSTLVVNPAHLARAHSAGTYAKIIVHSTPRSELVDEFSEHKVWNRARSEIWRI
;
A
#
# COMPACT_ATOMS: atom_id res chain seq x y z
N MET A 1 20.73 -40.52 30.21
CA MET A 1 21.24 -39.13 30.22
C MET A 1 20.11 -38.24 29.77
N THR A 2 19.47 -37.54 30.69
CA THR A 2 18.41 -36.57 30.39
C THR A 2 19.07 -35.32 29.83
N LEU A 3 18.94 -35.11 28.51
CA LEU A 3 19.31 -33.85 27.86
C LEU A 3 18.50 -32.73 28.51
N THR A 4 19.19 -31.71 29.01
CA THR A 4 18.55 -30.50 29.54
C THR A 4 17.84 -29.77 28.40
N GLU A 5 16.67 -29.21 28.69
CA GLU A 5 15.77 -28.57 27.71
C GLU A 5 16.49 -27.49 26.87
N ASP A 6 17.46 -26.79 27.47
CA ASP A 6 18.27 -25.78 26.79
C ASP A 6 19.23 -26.36 25.75
N THR A 7 19.72 -27.58 25.96
CA THR A 7 20.60 -28.27 25.01
C THR A 7 19.80 -28.77 23.81
N ALA A 8 18.61 -29.33 24.07
CA ALA A 8 17.68 -29.74 23.02
C ALA A 8 17.17 -28.56 22.18
N ARG A 9 16.92 -27.39 22.81
CA ARG A 9 16.55 -26.16 22.08
C ARG A 9 17.67 -25.64 21.18
N ARG A 10 18.92 -25.71 21.63
CA ARG A 10 20.08 -25.31 20.83
C ARG A 10 20.28 -26.23 19.63
N GLU A 11 20.30 -27.54 19.86
CA GLU A 11 20.48 -28.53 18.78
C GLU A 11 19.33 -28.49 17.75
N LEU A 12 18.10 -28.22 18.20
CA LEU A 12 16.97 -28.03 17.29
C LEU A 12 17.08 -26.71 16.52
N GLY A 13 17.53 -25.63 17.17
CA GLY A 13 17.79 -24.34 16.53
C GLY A 13 18.86 -24.44 15.44
N ASP A 14 19.96 -25.14 15.71
CA ASP A 14 21.07 -25.31 14.78
C ASP A 14 20.68 -26.19 13.59
N HIS A 15 19.91 -27.27 13.81
CA HIS A 15 19.37 -28.10 12.73
C HIS A 15 18.35 -27.34 11.85
N PHE A 16 17.48 -26.53 12.45
CA PHE A 16 16.54 -25.70 11.67
C PHE A 16 17.25 -24.61 10.88
N HIS A 17 18.28 -23.99 11.46
CA HIS A 17 19.06 -22.98 10.76
C HIS A 17 19.80 -23.58 9.55
N ALA A 18 20.40 -24.76 9.70
CA ALA A 18 21.00 -25.50 8.59
C ALA A 18 19.95 -25.85 7.51
N ALA A 19 18.79 -26.36 7.90
CA ALA A 19 17.72 -26.73 6.97
C ALA A 19 17.13 -25.54 6.19
N VAL A 20 17.03 -24.36 6.82
CA VAL A 20 16.58 -23.11 6.17
C VAL A 20 17.61 -22.61 5.15
N THR A 21 18.91 -22.86 5.41
CA THR A 21 20.00 -22.40 4.56
C THR A 21 20.23 -23.33 3.36
N ASP A 22 20.08 -24.64 3.57
CA ASP A 22 20.35 -25.66 2.55
C ASP A 22 19.11 -26.00 1.68
N HIS A 23 17.89 -25.82 2.21
CA HIS A 23 16.64 -26.23 1.55
C HIS A 23 15.51 -25.18 1.68
N PRO A 24 15.68 -23.96 1.15
CA PRO A 24 14.70 -22.87 1.26
C PRO A 24 13.32 -23.23 0.65
N ASP A 25 13.32 -24.10 -0.36
CA ASP A 25 12.13 -24.50 -1.11
C ASP A 25 11.19 -25.41 -0.27
N VAL A 26 11.78 -26.25 0.59
CA VAL A 26 11.07 -27.25 1.41
C VAL A 26 10.37 -26.59 2.61
N MET A 27 10.93 -25.50 3.13
CA MET A 27 10.30 -24.74 4.21
C MET A 27 9.06 -23.99 3.73
N THR A 28 9.02 -23.59 2.46
CA THR A 28 7.84 -22.93 1.85
C THR A 28 6.64 -23.89 1.80
N GLU A 29 6.86 -25.17 1.46
CA GLU A 29 5.81 -26.19 1.52
C GLU A 29 5.46 -26.60 2.96
N SER A 30 6.45 -26.66 3.86
CA SER A 30 6.22 -27.03 5.25
C SER A 30 5.43 -25.96 6.02
N PHE A 31 5.62 -24.68 5.69
CA PHE A 31 4.84 -23.58 6.27
C PHE A 31 3.38 -23.59 5.81
N LEU A 32 3.12 -23.93 4.54
CA LEU A 32 1.77 -24.16 4.01
C LEU A 32 1.06 -25.35 4.68
N MET A 33 1.80 -26.29 5.26
CA MET A 33 1.26 -27.49 5.92
C MET A 33 1.12 -27.37 7.46
N SER A 34 1.60 -26.29 8.08
CA SER A 34 1.59 -26.14 9.54
C SER A 34 0.40 -25.32 10.08
N ARG A 35 -0.81 -25.92 10.02
CA ARG A 35 -1.94 -25.57 10.90
C ARG A 35 -2.17 -26.69 11.93
N PRO A 36 -2.78 -26.41 13.10
CA PRO A 36 -2.78 -27.30 14.26
C PRO A 36 -3.24 -28.73 13.94
N SER A 37 -2.50 -29.70 14.47
CA SER A 37 -2.62 -31.15 14.25
C SER A 37 -3.99 -31.76 14.57
N GLY A 38 -4.90 -31.03 15.23
CA GLY A 38 -6.29 -31.45 15.46
C GLY A 38 -7.25 -31.25 14.28
N LEU A 39 -6.96 -30.31 13.35
CA LEU A 39 -7.85 -30.00 12.23
C LEU A 39 -7.66 -30.97 11.05
N ARG A 40 -6.46 -31.53 10.89
CA ARG A 40 -6.11 -32.48 9.81
C ARG A 40 -6.88 -33.80 9.94
N ALA A 41 -7.19 -34.23 11.15
CA ALA A 41 -8.01 -35.42 11.42
C ALA A 41 -9.51 -35.22 11.11
N LYS A 42 -10.00 -33.97 11.08
CA LYS A 42 -11.38 -33.64 10.68
C LYS A 42 -11.52 -33.29 9.19
N LEU A 43 -10.43 -32.84 8.56
CA LEU A 43 -10.39 -32.44 7.14
C LEU A 43 -10.19 -33.63 6.18
N SER A 44 -9.72 -34.79 6.65
CA SER A 44 -9.55 -35.98 5.80
C SER A 44 -10.87 -36.60 5.31
N THR A 45 -12.00 -36.16 5.86
CA THR A 45 -13.37 -36.57 5.47
C THR A 45 -14.11 -35.54 4.62
N LEU A 46 -13.50 -34.39 4.30
CA LEU A 46 -14.13 -33.37 3.44
C LEU A 46 -13.78 -33.62 1.97
N THR A 47 -14.61 -34.45 1.32
CA THR A 47 -14.62 -34.57 -0.14
C THR A 47 -15.35 -33.39 -0.79
N LEU A 48 -15.11 -33.17 -2.09
CA LEU A 48 -15.84 -32.19 -2.90
C LEU A 48 -17.36 -32.39 -2.85
N ASP A 49 -17.81 -33.62 -2.61
CA ASP A 49 -19.22 -33.98 -2.48
C ASP A 49 -19.79 -33.54 -1.12
N THR A 50 -19.05 -33.68 -0.02
CA THR A 50 -19.46 -33.11 1.28
C THR A 50 -19.57 -31.58 1.26
N VAL A 51 -18.69 -30.88 0.53
CA VAL A 51 -18.78 -29.41 0.39
C VAL A 51 -20.03 -29.02 -0.41
N ARG A 52 -20.38 -29.80 -1.45
CA ARG A 52 -21.60 -29.60 -2.24
C ARG A 52 -22.87 -29.90 -1.45
N GLU A 53 -22.85 -30.90 -0.57
CA GLU A 53 -23.96 -31.20 0.33
C GLU A 53 -24.15 -30.10 1.37
N VAL A 54 -23.07 -29.64 2.03
CA VAL A 54 -23.14 -28.54 2.99
C VAL A 54 -23.67 -27.25 2.32
N LYS A 55 -23.27 -26.95 1.08
CA LYS A 55 -23.82 -25.82 0.32
C LYS A 55 -25.32 -25.96 0.05
N LYS A 56 -25.80 -27.17 -0.28
CA LYS A 56 -27.24 -27.45 -0.45
C LYS A 56 -28.01 -27.33 0.86
N GLU A 57 -27.41 -27.75 1.96
CA GLU A 57 -28.01 -27.72 3.29
C GLU A 57 -28.13 -26.30 3.83
N ILE A 58 -27.08 -25.48 3.70
CA ILE A 58 -27.10 -24.04 4.02
C ILE A 58 -28.16 -23.31 3.18
N SER A 59 -28.28 -23.64 1.89
CA SER A 59 -29.29 -23.04 1.01
C SER A 59 -30.71 -23.43 1.40
N ARG A 60 -30.94 -24.69 1.81
CA ARG A 60 -32.24 -25.15 2.35
C ARG A 60 -32.57 -24.47 3.67
N GLU A 61 -31.60 -24.31 4.56
CA GLU A 61 -31.80 -23.63 5.84
C GLU A 61 -32.13 -22.14 5.67
N GLN A 62 -31.49 -21.47 4.70
CA GLN A 62 -31.78 -20.08 4.36
C GLN A 62 -33.17 -19.93 3.73
N GLN A 63 -33.59 -20.88 2.87
CA GLN A 63 -34.97 -20.92 2.36
C GLN A 63 -35.99 -21.18 3.47
N ALA A 64 -35.72 -22.11 4.39
CA ALA A 64 -36.61 -22.39 5.52
C ALA A 64 -36.76 -21.18 6.45
N LYS A 65 -35.67 -20.44 6.70
CA LYS A 65 -35.68 -19.18 7.46
C LYS A 65 -36.43 -18.05 6.73
N ALA A 66 -36.32 -17.97 5.41
CA ALA A 66 -37.09 -17.01 4.61
C ALA A 66 -38.60 -17.32 4.63
N VAL A 67 -38.99 -18.59 4.52
CA VAL A 67 -40.40 -19.00 4.61
C VAL A 67 -40.96 -18.79 6.02
N ALA A 68 -40.18 -19.08 7.06
CA ALA A 68 -40.56 -18.83 8.45
C ALA A 68 -40.74 -17.33 8.75
N ASN A 69 -39.92 -16.46 8.17
CA ASN A 69 -40.06 -15.00 8.30
C ASN A 69 -41.25 -14.44 7.51
N THR A 70 -41.75 -15.17 6.52
CA THR A 70 -42.96 -14.76 5.76
C THR A 70 -44.25 -15.22 6.46
N ALA A 71 -44.17 -16.22 7.33
CA ALA A 71 -45.32 -16.78 8.05
C ALA A 71 -45.65 -16.04 9.37
N ASN A 72 -44.78 -15.15 9.86
CA ASN A 72 -44.90 -14.48 11.17
C ASN A 72 -45.10 -12.96 11.06
N THR A 73 -46.07 -12.51 10.27
CA THR A 73 -46.54 -11.11 10.31
C THR A 73 -48.06 -11.10 10.37
N PRO A 74 -48.68 -10.70 11.51
CA PRO A 74 -50.10 -10.39 11.53
C PRO A 74 -50.35 -9.03 10.87
N ASP A 75 -51.36 -9.01 10.01
CA ASP A 75 -51.87 -7.89 9.23
C ASP A 75 -52.22 -6.68 10.11
N GLN A 76 -51.53 -5.55 9.94
CA GLN A 76 -52.06 -4.22 10.28
C GLN A 76 -51.55 -3.16 9.27
N PRO A 77 -52.45 -2.36 8.65
CA PRO A 77 -52.05 -1.39 7.64
C PRO A 77 -51.66 -0.05 8.28
N GLN A 78 -50.37 0.30 8.25
CA GLN A 78 -49.93 1.68 8.49
C GLN A 78 -49.46 2.35 7.20
N LYS A 79 -50.13 3.44 6.86
CA LYS A 79 -49.76 4.38 5.81
C LYS A 79 -48.49 5.14 6.21
N SER A 80 -47.44 5.05 5.41
CA SER A 80 -46.29 5.97 5.52
C SER A 80 -45.94 6.59 4.16
N ALA A 81 -45.85 7.91 4.17
CA ALA A 81 -45.68 8.79 3.03
C ALA A 81 -44.34 8.62 2.30
N MET A 82 -44.42 8.69 0.97
CA MET A 82 -43.30 8.54 0.04
C MET A 82 -42.43 9.80 0.03
N ARG A 83 -41.25 9.75 0.65
CA ARG A 83 -40.20 10.76 0.47
C ARG A 83 -39.22 10.27 -0.61
N LYS A 84 -39.30 10.85 -1.81
CA LYS A 84 -38.41 10.56 -2.95
C LYS A 84 -36.97 10.98 -2.63
N GLY A 85 -36.13 10.02 -2.25
CA GLY A 85 -34.67 10.13 -2.30
C GLY A 85 -34.16 9.58 -3.63
N LYS A 86 -33.42 10.38 -4.40
CA LYS A 86 -32.64 9.91 -5.56
C LYS A 86 -31.44 9.10 -5.05
N GLY A 87 -31.61 7.79 -4.91
CA GLY A 87 -30.53 6.83 -4.74
C GLY A 87 -30.11 6.24 -6.08
N ASN A 88 -28.81 6.11 -6.32
CA ASN A 88 -28.23 5.41 -7.47
C ASN A 88 -28.72 3.95 -7.53
N MET A 89 -29.27 3.52 -8.67
CA MET A 89 -29.68 2.13 -8.93
C MET A 89 -28.49 1.19 -9.20
N ALA A 90 -27.40 1.27 -8.44
CA ALA A 90 -26.24 0.39 -8.61
C ALA A 90 -26.18 -0.73 -7.55
N ASP A 91 -26.84 -0.57 -6.40
CA ASP A 91 -26.66 -1.47 -5.24
C ASP A 91 -27.81 -2.46 -5.02
N ILE A 92 -28.78 -2.57 -5.94
CA ILE A 92 -29.84 -3.61 -5.92
C ILE A 92 -29.53 -4.73 -6.95
N GLY A 93 -28.24 -4.98 -7.21
CA GLY A 93 -27.78 -6.00 -8.16
C GLY A 93 -27.53 -7.39 -7.54
N GLY A 94 -27.71 -7.57 -6.23
CA GLY A 94 -27.30 -8.77 -5.49
C GLY A 94 -28.13 -10.04 -5.71
N PHE A 95 -29.09 -10.05 -6.65
CA PHE A 95 -29.97 -11.19 -6.92
C PHE A 95 -29.86 -11.75 -8.35
N LEU A 96 -28.98 -11.21 -9.19
CA LEU A 96 -28.70 -11.78 -10.51
C LEU A 96 -27.57 -12.79 -10.38
N ALA A 97 -27.79 -14.01 -10.89
CA ALA A 97 -26.78 -15.06 -10.96
C ALA A 97 -25.45 -14.52 -11.47
N SER A 98 -24.33 -14.90 -10.84
CA SER A 98 -22.99 -14.54 -11.31
C SER A 98 -22.88 -14.97 -12.78
N GLN A 99 -22.53 -14.02 -13.65
CA GLN A 99 -22.32 -14.35 -15.05
C GLN A 99 -21.01 -15.13 -15.16
N PRO A 100 -20.96 -16.28 -15.84
CA PRO A 100 -19.73 -17.03 -16.04
C PRO A 100 -18.64 -16.13 -16.64
N PHE A 101 -17.39 -16.28 -16.18
CA PHE A 101 -16.26 -15.43 -16.60
C PHE A 101 -16.13 -15.28 -18.13
N HIS A 102 -16.39 -16.35 -18.88
CA HIS A 102 -16.28 -16.35 -20.35
C HIS A 102 -17.33 -15.47 -21.05
N LEU A 103 -18.44 -15.16 -20.38
CA LEU A 103 -19.50 -14.30 -20.91
C LEU A 103 -19.36 -12.83 -20.46
N ARG A 104 -18.26 -12.47 -19.80
CA ARG A 104 -17.99 -11.11 -19.31
C ARG A 104 -18.12 -10.06 -20.40
N ALA A 105 -18.60 -8.88 -20.00
CA ALA A 105 -18.68 -7.73 -20.89
C ALA A 105 -17.31 -7.09 -21.12
N GLN A 106 -17.04 -6.69 -22.38
CA GLN A 106 -15.85 -5.92 -22.77
C GLN A 106 -14.51 -6.56 -22.35
N PRO A 107 -14.27 -7.86 -22.67
CA PRO A 107 -12.97 -8.47 -22.43
C PRO A 107 -11.88 -7.73 -23.24
N HIS A 108 -10.70 -7.57 -22.66
CA HIS A 108 -9.56 -6.90 -23.30
C HIS A 108 -9.84 -5.47 -23.78
N SER A 109 -10.75 -4.74 -23.13
CA SER A 109 -10.97 -3.33 -23.42
C SER A 109 -10.04 -2.43 -22.63
N LEU A 110 -9.44 -1.43 -23.29
CA LEU A 110 -8.67 -0.36 -22.67
C LEU A 110 -9.60 0.55 -21.84
N VAL A 111 -9.26 0.76 -20.57
CA VAL A 111 -10.05 1.56 -19.62
C VAL A 111 -9.45 2.94 -19.38
N GLU A 112 -8.13 3.00 -19.21
CA GLU A 112 -7.41 4.23 -18.90
C GLU A 112 -6.05 4.21 -19.59
N THR A 113 -5.58 5.39 -20.00
CA THR A 113 -4.24 5.58 -20.55
C THR A 113 -3.65 6.85 -20.01
N LEU A 114 -2.47 6.73 -19.40
CA LEU A 114 -1.59 7.83 -19.07
C LEU A 114 -0.53 7.97 -20.18
N ASN A 115 -0.23 9.23 -20.55
CA ASN A 115 0.70 9.58 -21.63
C ASN A 115 0.33 8.96 -22.99
N PRO A 116 -0.87 9.26 -23.55
CA PRO A 116 -1.35 8.66 -24.79
C PRO A 116 -0.54 9.04 -26.04
N HIS A 117 0.27 10.10 -25.95
CA HIS A 117 1.14 10.57 -27.02
C HIS A 117 2.34 9.64 -27.26
N LEU A 118 2.72 8.82 -26.27
CA LEU A 118 3.76 7.82 -26.40
C LEU A 118 3.21 6.59 -27.15
N PRO A 119 3.97 5.96 -28.06
CA PRO A 119 3.47 4.84 -28.84
C PRO A 119 3.30 3.56 -27.99
N PRO A 120 2.31 2.70 -28.29
CA PRO A 120 2.17 1.42 -27.61
C PRO A 120 3.33 0.47 -27.96
N SER A 121 3.56 -0.54 -27.12
CA SER A 121 4.59 -1.54 -27.32
C SER A 121 4.24 -2.48 -28.46
N ARG A 122 5.27 -2.96 -29.18
CA ARG A 122 5.14 -4.02 -30.18
C ARG A 122 5.53 -5.36 -29.56
N PRO A 123 4.82 -6.47 -29.87
CA PRO A 123 5.19 -7.77 -29.36
C PRO A 123 6.63 -8.16 -29.73
N LEU A 124 7.35 -8.77 -28.78
CA LEU A 124 8.70 -9.26 -29.03
C LEU A 124 8.68 -10.44 -30.02
N THR A 125 9.67 -10.47 -30.92
CA THR A 125 9.87 -11.59 -31.84
C THR A 125 10.34 -12.84 -31.11
N GLN A 126 9.92 -14.01 -31.60
CA GLN A 126 10.24 -15.30 -30.98
C GLN A 126 11.76 -15.54 -31.02
N GLY A 127 12.38 -15.79 -29.87
CA GLY A 127 13.83 -16.05 -29.77
C GLY A 127 14.70 -14.81 -29.50
N SER A 128 14.13 -13.66 -29.12
CA SER A 128 14.93 -12.50 -28.69
C SER A 128 15.79 -12.82 -27.46
N LYS A 129 17.04 -12.36 -27.43
CA LYS A 129 17.92 -12.45 -26.24
C LYS A 129 17.29 -11.71 -25.05
N GLN A 130 17.57 -12.17 -23.83
CA GLN A 130 17.11 -11.50 -22.60
C GLN A 130 17.68 -10.08 -22.54
N ARG A 131 16.79 -9.07 -22.47
CA ARG A 131 17.15 -7.63 -22.49
C ARG A 131 17.13 -6.97 -21.10
N ILE A 132 16.84 -7.76 -20.06
CA ILE A 132 16.55 -7.27 -18.72
C ILE A 132 17.58 -7.79 -17.72
N SER A 133 18.05 -6.87 -16.88
CA SER A 133 18.74 -7.15 -15.61
C SER A 133 17.77 -6.91 -14.46
N LEU A 134 17.73 -7.82 -13.49
CA LEU A 134 17.00 -7.63 -12.24
C LEU A 134 18.01 -7.56 -11.10
N SER A 135 17.96 -6.49 -10.31
CA SER A 135 18.72 -6.35 -9.07
C SER A 135 17.77 -5.93 -7.96
N SER A 136 17.72 -6.69 -6.86
CA SER A 136 16.96 -6.29 -5.68
C SER A 136 17.87 -5.54 -4.72
N THR A 137 17.32 -4.51 -4.07
CA THR A 137 18.02 -3.79 -2.99
C THR A 137 17.93 -4.52 -1.64
N ALA A 138 17.09 -5.55 -1.53
CA ALA A 138 16.87 -6.28 -0.29
C ALA A 138 17.88 -7.44 -0.12
N ASP A 139 18.74 -7.36 0.90
CA ASP A 139 19.60 -8.48 1.33
C ASP A 139 18.82 -9.38 2.32
N PRO A 140 18.69 -10.69 2.04
CA PRO A 140 18.01 -11.60 2.94
C PRO A 140 18.52 -11.66 4.37
N LYS A 141 19.77 -11.27 4.60
CA LYS A 141 20.36 -11.19 5.94
C LYS A 141 19.64 -10.17 6.83
N TYR A 142 19.07 -9.11 6.26
CA TYR A 142 18.33 -8.10 7.02
C TYR A 142 17.04 -8.65 7.63
N TRP A 143 16.49 -9.77 7.13
CA TRP A 143 15.28 -10.37 7.68
C TRP A 143 15.50 -11.03 9.04
N ASN A 144 16.74 -11.46 9.37
CA ASN A 144 17.12 -12.09 10.63
C ASN A 144 15.98 -12.94 11.24
N TYR A 145 15.40 -13.84 10.43
CA TYR A 145 14.06 -14.38 10.68
C TYR A 145 14.00 -15.07 12.04
N ARG A 146 13.05 -14.64 12.89
CA ARG A 146 12.87 -15.15 14.25
C ARG A 146 11.55 -15.91 14.35
N TYR A 147 11.39 -16.68 15.41
CA TYR A 147 10.07 -17.21 15.78
C TYR A 147 9.06 -16.08 15.93
N MET A 148 7.77 -16.34 15.64
CA MET A 148 6.65 -15.39 15.68
C MET A 148 6.40 -14.83 17.08
N PHE A 149 7.29 -13.97 17.55
CA PHE A 149 7.29 -13.37 18.88
C PHE A 149 7.97 -12.01 18.84
N GLU A 150 7.30 -11.03 19.43
CA GLU A 150 7.76 -9.66 19.51
C GLU A 150 7.97 -9.28 20.98
N LYS A 151 9.13 -8.71 21.31
CA LYS A 151 9.37 -8.13 22.63
C LYS A 151 8.86 -6.69 22.66
N ILE A 152 8.05 -6.36 23.67
CA ILE A 152 7.52 -5.00 23.86
C ILE A 152 8.63 -3.94 23.92
N SER A 153 9.78 -4.27 24.53
CA SER A 153 10.92 -3.34 24.59
C SER A 153 11.49 -3.03 23.19
N GLN A 154 11.67 -4.05 22.34
CA GLN A 154 12.18 -3.91 20.98
C GLN A 154 11.16 -3.21 20.08
N ARG A 155 9.88 -3.57 20.22
CA ARG A 155 8.77 -2.87 19.56
C ARG A 155 8.81 -1.38 19.84
N SER A 156 8.96 -1.02 21.12
CA SER A 156 8.97 0.37 21.54
C SER A 156 10.23 1.11 21.07
N GLU A 157 11.37 0.43 21.00
CA GLU A 157 12.62 0.97 20.42
C GLU A 157 12.47 1.24 18.93
N SER A 158 12.02 0.26 18.14
CA SER A 158 11.83 0.45 16.69
C SER A 158 10.82 1.56 16.35
N LEU A 159 9.82 1.79 17.19
CA LEU A 159 8.87 2.89 17.02
C LEU A 159 9.46 4.26 17.37
N ASP A 160 10.43 4.31 18.28
CA ASP A 160 11.14 5.53 18.70
C ASP A 160 12.15 5.93 17.62
N ASP A 161 12.92 4.95 17.11
CA ASP A 161 13.89 5.12 16.03
C ASP A 161 13.26 5.77 14.79
N LEU A 162 12.01 5.41 14.45
CA LEU A 162 11.29 6.02 13.32
C LEU A 162 11.08 7.52 13.49
N ILE A 163 10.81 7.99 14.70
CA ILE A 163 10.60 9.42 14.98
C ILE A 163 11.94 10.15 14.89
N ASP A 164 13.01 9.56 15.43
CA ASP A 164 14.35 10.16 15.41
C ASP A 164 14.93 10.21 13.99
N ASP A 165 14.82 9.15 13.20
CA ASP A 165 15.21 9.15 11.78
C ASP A 165 14.44 10.22 10.99
N TYR A 166 13.15 10.36 11.25
CA TYR A 166 12.34 11.42 10.63
C TYR A 166 12.78 12.82 11.06
N ALA A 167 13.17 12.97 12.32
CA ALA A 167 13.68 14.22 12.89
C ALA A 167 14.96 14.70 12.17
N GLU A 168 15.89 13.78 11.92
CA GLU A 168 17.14 14.09 11.21
C GLU A 168 16.84 14.50 9.76
N ASN A 169 16.06 13.69 9.04
CA ASN A 169 15.70 13.97 7.64
C ASN A 169 14.99 15.32 7.47
N ILE A 170 14.05 15.66 8.35
CA ILE A 170 13.30 16.91 8.23
C ILE A 170 14.13 18.14 8.63
N LYS A 171 15.08 17.98 9.56
CA LYS A 171 16.00 19.06 9.93
C LYS A 171 16.91 19.40 8.77
N ASP A 172 17.49 18.39 8.13
CA ASP A 172 18.39 18.58 6.99
C ASP A 172 17.64 19.20 5.81
N ALA A 173 16.43 18.70 5.51
CA ALA A 173 15.58 19.21 4.43
C ALA A 173 15.23 20.71 4.55
N TYR A 174 14.94 21.17 5.75
CA TYR A 174 14.46 22.55 5.99
C TYR A 174 15.51 23.47 6.63
N GLY A 175 16.73 22.98 6.86
CA GLY A 175 17.78 23.72 7.54
C GLY A 175 17.43 24.10 8.98
N ILE A 176 16.71 23.23 9.70
CA ILE A 176 16.28 23.48 11.08
C ILE A 176 17.42 23.15 12.04
N SER A 177 17.86 24.14 12.82
CA SER A 177 18.97 23.97 13.77
C SER A 177 18.62 23.04 14.93
N GLU A 178 17.46 23.23 15.53
CA GLU A 178 17.04 22.52 16.75
C GLU A 178 15.53 22.28 16.76
N LEU A 179 15.14 21.13 17.34
CA LEU A 179 13.76 20.77 17.60
C LEU A 179 13.50 20.91 19.10
N GLY A 180 12.35 21.49 19.47
CA GLY A 180 11.94 21.67 20.85
C GLY A 180 10.96 20.61 21.34
N ASP A 181 11.00 20.33 22.65
CA ASP A 181 10.01 19.51 23.33
C ASP A 181 8.66 20.26 23.39
N PRO A 182 7.58 19.74 22.78
CA PRO A 182 6.29 20.42 22.73
C PRO A 182 5.60 20.50 24.10
N HIS A 183 6.09 19.77 25.11
CA HIS A 183 5.52 19.77 26.46
C HIS A 183 5.96 20.97 27.29
N PHE A 184 7.07 21.63 26.93
CA PHE A 184 7.49 22.85 27.61
C PHE A 184 6.67 24.04 27.14
N VAL A 185 6.29 24.89 28.09
CA VAL A 185 5.59 26.13 27.80
C VAL A 185 6.58 27.10 27.16
N SER A 186 6.22 27.64 26.00
CA SER A 186 7.03 28.61 25.26
C SER A 186 6.18 29.78 24.81
N GLU A 187 6.75 30.99 24.86
CA GLU A 187 6.13 32.16 24.26
C GLU A 187 6.32 32.19 22.74
N GLU A 188 7.50 31.76 22.29
CA GLU A 188 7.90 31.64 20.89
C GLU A 188 7.51 30.30 20.27
N SER A 189 7.29 30.30 18.96
CA SER A 189 6.95 29.09 18.21
C SER A 189 8.20 28.25 17.95
N ILE A 190 8.15 26.99 18.34
CA ILE A 190 9.21 26.00 18.17
C ILE A 190 8.87 25.04 17.02
N TYR A 191 9.89 24.46 16.40
CA TYR A 191 9.72 23.28 15.55
C TYR A 191 9.77 22.03 16.42
N THR A 192 8.86 21.09 16.17
CA THR A 192 8.79 19.83 16.90
C THR A 192 8.37 18.71 15.96
N VAL A 193 8.80 17.49 16.27
CA VAL A 193 8.43 16.29 15.51
C VAL A 193 7.77 15.26 16.40
N GLY A 194 7.01 14.38 15.78
CA GLY A 194 6.43 13.25 16.49
C GLY A 194 5.51 12.42 15.62
N ARG A 195 4.95 11.39 16.23
CA ARG A 195 3.96 10.51 15.63
C ARG A 195 2.56 10.94 16.03
N ILE A 196 1.65 11.00 15.06
CA ILE A 196 0.23 11.25 15.32
C ILE A 196 -0.40 10.04 15.99
N LEU A 197 -1.02 10.29 17.13
CA LEU A 197 -1.87 9.34 17.83
C LEU A 197 -3.32 9.77 17.74
N SER A 198 -4.21 8.78 17.60
CA SER A 198 -5.64 8.95 17.80
C SER A 198 -6.08 7.98 18.90
N PRO A 199 -6.09 8.41 20.17
CA PRO A 199 -6.61 7.59 21.25
C PRO A 199 -8.05 7.13 20.95
N PRO A 200 -8.46 5.95 21.42
CA PRO A 200 -9.84 5.50 21.31
C PRO A 200 -10.79 6.56 21.88
N THR A 201 -11.78 6.97 21.10
CA THR A 201 -12.90 7.81 21.55
C THR A 201 -14.19 7.00 21.40
N ASP A 202 -15.30 7.46 21.99
CA ASP A 202 -16.61 6.85 21.77
C ASP A 202 -17.03 6.85 20.27
N SER A 203 -16.34 7.64 19.45
CA SER A 203 -16.49 7.64 18.00
C SER A 203 -15.48 6.72 17.32
N SER A 204 -15.93 5.97 16.32
CA SER A 204 -15.10 5.01 15.58
C SER A 204 -14.09 5.67 14.61
N LYS A 205 -13.96 7.00 14.58
CA LYS A 205 -13.05 7.71 13.67
C LYS A 205 -12.40 8.91 14.36
N ALA A 206 -11.09 9.09 14.12
CA ALA A 206 -10.33 10.24 14.61
C ALA A 206 -10.97 11.58 14.21
N THR A 207 -10.91 12.56 15.10
CA THR A 207 -11.32 13.96 14.84
C THR A 207 -10.14 14.89 15.08
N ALA A 208 -10.15 16.09 14.49
CA ALA A 208 -9.02 17.03 14.62
C ALA A 208 -8.77 17.43 16.09
N SER A 209 -9.82 17.40 16.92
CA SER A 209 -9.77 17.70 18.36
C SER A 209 -9.28 16.53 19.22
N SER A 210 -9.20 15.31 18.68
CA SER A 210 -8.78 14.11 19.42
C SER A 210 -7.35 13.67 19.08
N LEU A 211 -6.62 14.44 18.27
CA LEU A 211 -5.26 14.08 17.87
C LEU A 211 -4.26 14.47 18.95
N HIS A 212 -3.32 13.57 19.19
CA HIS A 212 -2.18 13.78 20.06
C HIS A 212 -0.89 13.62 19.25
N LEU A 213 0.17 14.29 19.70
CA LEU A 213 1.52 14.11 19.21
C LEU A 213 2.33 13.33 20.25
N GLU A 214 2.93 12.24 19.82
CA GLU A 214 3.92 11.47 20.59
C GLU A 214 5.32 11.90 20.16
N SER A 215 6.09 12.46 21.09
CA SER A 215 7.50 12.78 20.88
C SER A 215 8.38 11.55 21.10
N SER A 216 9.56 11.51 20.49
CA SER A 216 10.54 10.47 20.81
C SER A 216 11.02 10.57 22.26
N ARG A 217 11.70 9.53 22.75
CA ARG A 217 12.32 9.55 24.07
C ARG A 217 13.41 10.62 24.19
N LEU A 218 14.19 10.81 23.12
CA LEU A 218 15.24 11.83 23.09
C LEU A 218 14.67 13.24 23.11
N LEU A 219 13.61 13.51 22.33
CA LEU A 219 13.04 14.86 22.21
C LEU A 219 12.12 15.24 23.39
N GLY A 220 11.24 14.33 23.81
CA GLY A 220 10.16 14.64 24.76
C GLY A 220 9.87 13.53 25.76
N ALA A 221 10.83 12.63 26.00
CA ALA A 221 10.70 11.49 26.91
C ALA A 221 9.51 10.56 26.62
N GLY A 222 9.09 10.43 25.35
CA GLY A 222 7.97 9.57 24.96
C GLY A 222 6.60 10.10 25.40
N LYS A 223 6.50 11.37 25.80
CA LYS A 223 5.24 11.96 26.28
C LYS A 223 4.30 12.30 25.13
N HIS A 224 3.01 12.36 25.47
CA HIS A 224 1.94 12.71 24.54
C HIS A 224 1.33 14.08 24.88
N ILE A 225 1.16 14.93 23.88
CA ILE A 225 0.47 16.22 24.02
C ILE A 225 -0.68 16.34 23.02
N ALA A 226 -1.80 16.90 23.47
CA ALA A 226 -2.94 17.16 22.60
C ALA A 226 -2.61 18.23 21.55
N LEU A 227 -3.10 18.05 20.33
CA LEU A 227 -2.93 19.00 19.23
C LEU A 227 -4.15 19.91 19.08
N ARG A 228 -3.90 21.19 18.78
CA ARG A 228 -4.94 22.14 18.36
C ARG A 228 -4.52 22.83 17.07
N PHE A 229 -5.41 22.86 16.10
CA PHE A 229 -5.17 23.50 14.80
C PHE A 229 -5.89 24.85 14.75
N ALA A 230 -5.13 25.93 14.65
CA ALA A 230 -5.67 27.30 14.60
C ALA A 230 -5.31 27.94 13.25
N SER A 231 -6.03 27.55 12.18
CA SER A 231 -5.76 27.97 10.79
C SER A 231 -4.28 27.77 10.40
N PRO A 232 -3.77 26.53 10.46
CA PRO A 232 -2.38 26.25 10.20
C PRO A 232 -2.01 26.56 8.75
N LYS A 233 -0.72 26.79 8.50
CA LYS A 233 -0.15 26.88 7.15
C LYS A 233 0.58 25.59 6.75
N VAL A 234 0.81 25.39 5.45
CA VAL A 234 1.56 24.24 4.90
C VAL A 234 2.80 24.75 4.19
N ARG A 235 3.98 24.26 4.59
CA ARG A 235 5.25 24.49 3.90
C ARG A 235 5.70 23.23 3.17
N GLY A 236 6.19 23.38 1.95
CA GLY A 236 6.71 22.28 1.12
C GLY A 236 5.63 21.33 0.60
N GLY A 237 4.36 21.74 0.66
CA GLY A 237 3.27 21.01 0.03
C GLY A 237 3.19 21.28 -1.48
N PRO A 238 2.30 20.58 -2.19
CA PRO A 238 2.00 20.90 -3.58
C PRO A 238 1.54 22.35 -3.73
N ILE A 239 1.84 22.95 -4.89
CA ILE A 239 1.46 24.34 -5.17
C ILE A 239 -0.06 24.47 -5.13
N GLY A 240 -0.56 25.47 -4.40
CA GLY A 240 -1.98 25.74 -4.21
C GLY A 240 -2.67 24.81 -3.21
N VAL A 241 -1.91 24.15 -2.33
CA VAL A 241 -2.42 23.23 -1.30
C VAL A 241 -3.42 23.93 -0.37
N LYS A 242 -4.57 23.28 -0.12
CA LYS A 242 -5.68 23.80 0.72
C LYS A 242 -5.82 23.10 2.06
N GLY A 243 -4.81 22.32 2.44
CA GLY A 243 -4.86 21.45 3.60
C GLY A 243 -3.93 20.27 3.48
N PHE A 244 -3.79 19.54 4.57
CA PHE A 244 -2.94 18.36 4.67
C PHE A 244 -3.74 17.21 5.30
N GLY A 245 -3.37 15.99 4.96
CA GLY A 245 -3.92 14.79 5.58
C GLY A 245 -3.12 14.40 6.81
N LEU A 246 -3.80 13.88 7.83
CA LEU A 246 -3.22 13.24 9.01
C LEU A 246 -3.88 11.88 9.19
N PHE A 247 -3.15 10.94 9.77
CA PHE A 247 -3.67 9.62 10.13
C PHE A 247 -2.87 9.04 11.31
N PRO A 248 -3.40 8.07 12.07
CA PRO A 248 -2.66 7.42 13.14
C PRO A 248 -1.37 6.76 12.64
N GLY A 249 -0.24 7.09 13.25
CA GLY A 249 1.09 6.63 12.83
C GLY A 249 1.85 7.63 11.96
N CYS A 250 1.18 8.65 11.41
CA CYS A 250 1.81 9.67 10.58
C CYS A 250 2.90 10.42 11.35
N LEU A 251 4.12 10.40 10.84
CA LEU A 251 5.24 11.20 11.32
C LEU A 251 5.12 12.61 10.75
N VAL A 252 5.19 13.60 11.62
CA VAL A 252 4.92 15.00 11.28
C VAL A 252 5.97 15.92 11.88
N CYS A 253 6.19 17.05 11.22
CA CYS A 253 6.92 18.17 11.77
C CYS A 253 5.99 19.39 11.83
N PHE A 254 5.81 19.94 13.02
CA PHE A 254 4.98 21.11 13.25
C PHE A 254 5.83 22.27 13.75
N LYS A 255 5.43 23.48 13.36
CA LYS A 255 5.81 24.71 14.03
C LYS A 255 4.60 25.22 14.81
N GLY A 256 4.83 25.58 16.06
CA GLY A 256 3.77 26.04 16.95
C GLY A 256 4.26 26.27 18.35
N ARG A 257 3.34 26.43 19.29
CA ARG A 257 3.69 26.74 20.68
C ARG A 257 2.73 26.12 21.68
N ASN A 258 3.25 25.89 22.87
CA ASN A 258 2.46 25.47 24.02
C ASN A 258 2.34 26.66 24.98
N GLY A 259 1.16 27.27 25.02
CA GLY A 259 0.87 28.40 25.92
C GLY A 259 0.50 27.99 27.36
N GLY A 260 0.74 26.75 27.78
CA GLY A 260 0.41 26.23 29.11
C GLY A 260 -1.00 25.65 29.26
N GLY A 261 -1.79 25.60 28.19
CA GLY A 261 -3.16 25.06 28.19
C GLY A 261 -3.27 23.53 28.07
N GLY A 262 -2.16 22.80 28.26
CA GLY A 262 -2.10 21.34 28.09
C GLY A 262 -2.22 20.86 26.63
N ALA A 263 -1.99 21.75 25.66
CA ALA A 263 -2.06 21.44 24.24
C ALA A 263 -1.02 22.25 23.45
N PHE A 264 -0.51 21.65 22.39
CA PHE A 264 0.35 22.30 21.41
C PHE A 264 -0.50 22.90 20.29
N VAL A 265 -0.42 24.21 20.11
CA VAL A 265 -1.15 24.92 19.06
C VAL A 265 -0.30 24.94 17.80
N VAL A 266 -0.77 24.24 16.78
CA VAL A 266 -0.11 24.12 15.47
C VAL A 266 -0.41 25.35 14.63
N GLU A 267 0.65 26.05 14.25
CA GLU A 267 0.61 27.24 13.39
C GLU A 267 1.01 26.90 11.95
N GLU A 268 1.88 25.91 11.77
CA GLU A 268 2.39 25.51 10.47
C GLU A 268 2.82 24.03 10.48
N VAL A 269 2.61 23.33 9.37
CA VAL A 269 3.10 21.97 9.13
C VAL A 269 4.14 21.98 8.02
N LEU A 270 5.22 21.22 8.22
CA LEU A 270 6.26 21.01 7.22
C LEU A 270 6.00 19.65 6.56
N MET A 271 5.74 19.67 5.25
CA MET A 271 5.58 18.44 4.48
C MET A 271 6.95 17.79 4.27
N THR A 272 7.02 16.48 4.40
CA THR A 272 8.27 15.76 4.15
C THR A 272 8.63 15.85 2.67
N PRO A 273 9.84 16.31 2.31
CA PRO A 273 10.24 16.30 0.92
C PRO A 273 10.36 14.86 0.44
N VAL A 274 9.79 14.62 -0.73
CA VAL A 274 10.05 13.41 -1.50
C VAL A 274 11.40 13.62 -2.15
N ASP A 275 12.42 12.82 -1.80
CA ASP A 275 13.74 12.95 -2.41
C ASP A 275 13.61 12.78 -3.92
N GLU A 276 14.19 13.73 -4.65
CA GLU A 276 14.28 13.66 -6.10
C GLU A 276 15.08 12.41 -6.52
N LEU A 277 14.63 11.78 -7.60
CA LEU A 277 15.21 10.56 -8.14
C LEU A 277 16.72 10.70 -8.39
N GLN A 278 17.54 9.97 -7.64
CA GLN A 278 18.98 9.90 -7.89
C GLN A 278 19.33 8.87 -8.99
N SER A 279 20.35 9.27 -9.74
CA SER A 279 20.81 8.89 -11.08
C SER A 279 21.42 7.49 -11.23
N PHE A 280 20.93 6.70 -12.20
CA PHE A 280 21.66 5.57 -12.79
C PHE A 280 21.42 5.37 -14.31
N GLN A 281 22.50 4.93 -14.96
CA GLN A 281 22.76 5.06 -16.39
C GLN A 281 21.93 4.16 -17.32
N HIS A 282 21.72 4.70 -18.52
CA HIS A 282 21.30 3.98 -19.71
C HIS A 282 22.17 2.74 -19.96
N GLY A 283 21.58 1.55 -19.84
CA GLY A 283 22.24 0.32 -20.25
C GLY A 283 22.11 0.08 -21.76
N ASP A 284 23.17 -0.39 -22.41
CA ASP A 284 23.16 -0.80 -23.83
C ASP A 284 22.15 -1.94 -24.13
N LYS A 285 21.64 -2.62 -23.09
CA LYS A 285 20.77 -3.80 -23.21
C LYS A 285 19.46 -3.53 -23.96
N LEU A 286 18.93 -2.30 -23.89
CA LEU A 286 17.66 -1.95 -24.53
C LEU A 286 17.83 -1.48 -25.98
N LEU A 287 19.04 -1.09 -26.42
CA LEU A 287 19.34 -0.62 -27.79
C LEU A 287 18.33 0.41 -28.32
N GLY A 288 17.84 1.31 -27.46
CA GLY A 288 16.85 2.32 -27.79
C GLY A 288 15.41 1.82 -27.93
N GLN A 289 15.15 0.53 -27.73
CA GLN A 289 13.81 -0.05 -27.74
C GLN A 289 13.11 0.14 -26.37
N PRO A 290 11.79 0.34 -26.34
CA PRO A 290 11.05 0.40 -25.09
C PRO A 290 11.10 -0.94 -24.33
N ILE A 291 10.90 -0.85 -23.02
CA ILE A 291 10.63 -2.01 -22.15
C ILE A 291 9.14 -2.09 -21.86
N SER A 292 8.57 -3.29 -21.99
CA SER A 292 7.16 -3.57 -21.74
C SER A 292 7.00 -4.40 -20.46
N ILE A 293 6.23 -3.88 -19.51
CA ILE A 293 5.96 -4.48 -18.21
C ILE A 293 4.46 -4.69 -18.09
N MET A 294 4.02 -5.91 -17.77
CA MET A 294 2.64 -6.18 -17.36
C MET A 294 2.59 -6.45 -15.87
N THR A 295 1.57 -5.94 -15.18
CA THR A 295 1.34 -6.19 -13.75
C THR A 295 -0.13 -6.46 -13.46
N ALA A 296 -0.40 -7.39 -12.56
CA ALA A 296 -1.74 -7.69 -12.09
C ALA A 296 -1.70 -8.14 -10.63
N ALA A 297 -2.77 -7.87 -9.90
CA ALA A 297 -2.90 -8.30 -8.52
C ALA A 297 -4.05 -9.28 -8.35
N GLY A 298 -3.88 -10.23 -7.42
CA GLY A 298 -4.96 -11.16 -7.08
C GLY A 298 -6.13 -10.44 -6.40
N PRO A 299 -7.30 -11.08 -6.23
CA PRO A 299 -7.56 -12.49 -6.51
C PRO A 299 -7.41 -12.88 -7.99
N PHE A 300 -7.05 -14.13 -8.22
CA PHE A 300 -6.77 -14.69 -9.56
C PHE A 300 -7.85 -15.66 -10.03
N THR A 301 -8.88 -15.85 -9.22
CA THR A 301 -10.08 -16.65 -9.46
C THR A 301 -11.29 -15.88 -8.91
N LEU A 302 -12.48 -16.23 -9.37
CA LEU A 302 -13.73 -15.68 -8.85
C LEU A 302 -14.12 -16.39 -7.53
N ASP A 303 -15.06 -15.83 -6.76
CA ASP A 303 -15.48 -16.42 -5.48
C ASP A 303 -16.39 -17.65 -5.66
N ASP A 304 -16.96 -17.83 -6.86
CA ASP A 304 -17.89 -18.90 -7.17
C ASP A 304 -17.21 -20.20 -7.63
N ASP A 305 -15.93 -20.15 -8.04
CA ASP A 305 -15.16 -21.31 -8.48
C ASP A 305 -13.64 -21.23 -8.21
N LEU A 306 -12.94 -22.33 -8.48
CA LEU A 306 -11.48 -22.43 -8.43
C LEU A 306 -10.91 -22.72 -9.84
N ALA A 307 -11.56 -22.24 -10.89
CA ALA A 307 -11.14 -22.48 -12.27
C ALA A 307 -9.99 -21.56 -12.69
N TYR A 308 -9.74 -20.47 -11.95
CA TYR A 308 -8.68 -19.49 -12.27
C TYR A 308 -8.79 -18.93 -13.70
N ALA A 309 -10.00 -18.87 -14.27
CA ALA A 309 -10.23 -18.37 -15.62
C ALA A 309 -9.69 -16.93 -15.86
N PRO A 310 -9.73 -15.99 -14.88
CA PRO A 310 -9.06 -14.69 -15.02
C PRO A 310 -7.54 -14.79 -15.18
N LEU A 311 -6.89 -15.68 -14.44
CA LEU A 311 -5.46 -15.92 -14.55
C LEU A 311 -5.09 -16.55 -15.89
N GLU A 312 -5.87 -17.54 -16.35
CA GLU A 312 -5.64 -18.17 -17.65
C GLU A 312 -5.76 -17.14 -18.79
N ALA A 313 -6.79 -16.29 -18.75
CA ALA A 313 -6.95 -15.20 -19.71
C ALA A 313 -5.74 -14.23 -19.69
N LEU A 314 -5.23 -13.88 -18.51
CA LEU A 314 -4.04 -13.02 -18.39
C LEU A 314 -2.82 -13.69 -18.99
N LEU A 315 -2.58 -14.97 -18.68
CA LEU A 315 -1.46 -15.72 -19.23
C LEU A 315 -1.56 -15.86 -20.76
N GLN A 316 -2.76 -15.97 -21.31
CA GLN A 316 -2.96 -15.96 -22.75
C GLN A 316 -2.58 -14.60 -23.35
N THR A 317 -3.02 -13.49 -22.77
CA THR A 317 -2.59 -12.15 -23.19
C THR A 317 -1.07 -11.97 -23.12
N VAL A 318 -0.42 -12.48 -22.07
CA VAL A 318 1.04 -12.44 -21.94
C VAL A 318 1.72 -13.25 -23.05
N ARG A 319 1.18 -14.42 -23.42
CA ARG A 319 1.72 -15.22 -24.53
C ARG A 319 1.59 -14.52 -25.89
N ASP A 320 0.49 -13.82 -26.09
CA ASP A 320 0.17 -13.14 -27.34
C ASP A 320 0.98 -11.83 -27.50
N GLU A 321 1.08 -11.04 -26.43
CA GLU A 321 1.75 -9.74 -26.46
C GLU A 321 3.24 -9.79 -26.11
N ARG A 322 3.69 -10.87 -25.43
CA ARG A 322 5.09 -11.12 -25.06
C ARG A 322 5.78 -9.89 -24.44
N PRO A 323 5.31 -9.40 -23.28
CA PRO A 323 5.99 -8.33 -22.56
C PRO A 323 7.39 -8.78 -22.12
N ASP A 324 8.28 -7.82 -21.88
CA ASP A 324 9.61 -8.09 -21.35
C ASP A 324 9.53 -8.63 -19.90
N VAL A 325 8.63 -8.06 -19.09
CA VAL A 325 8.40 -8.49 -17.71
C VAL A 325 6.92 -8.68 -17.45
N LEU A 326 6.58 -9.78 -16.78
CA LEU A 326 5.31 -9.96 -16.10
C LEU A 326 5.55 -9.91 -14.58
N LEU A 327 5.14 -8.81 -13.96
CA LEU A 327 5.08 -8.65 -12.51
C LEU A 327 3.80 -9.32 -11.98
N LEU A 328 3.85 -10.65 -11.96
CA LEU A 328 3.07 -11.48 -11.07
C LEU A 328 4.01 -11.95 -9.96
N ARG A 329 3.51 -12.51 -8.85
CA ARG A 329 4.33 -13.04 -7.74
C ARG A 329 5.23 -14.24 -8.14
N VAL A 330 6.06 -14.12 -9.18
CA VAL A 330 6.73 -15.20 -9.93
C VAL A 330 8.21 -15.29 -9.59
N LYS A 331 8.87 -14.18 -9.28
CA LYS A 331 10.07 -14.22 -8.42
C LYS A 331 9.62 -14.06 -6.99
N VAL A 332 10.10 -14.92 -6.11
CA VAL A 332 9.89 -14.83 -4.65
C VAL A 332 10.68 -13.64 -4.14
N LEU A 333 10.12 -12.45 -4.34
CA LEU A 333 10.58 -11.20 -3.74
C LEU A 333 9.87 -11.00 -2.40
N PRO A 334 10.48 -10.27 -1.46
CA PRO A 334 9.82 -9.90 -0.22
C PRO A 334 8.58 -9.03 -0.51
N ASN A 335 7.72 -8.89 0.49
CA ASN A 335 6.59 -7.97 0.44
C ASN A 335 6.67 -7.04 1.66
N PRO A 336 6.87 -5.73 1.46
CA PRO A 336 7.08 -5.03 0.17
C PRO A 336 8.48 -5.31 -0.44
N CYS A 337 8.73 -4.84 -1.66
CA CYS A 337 10.06 -4.86 -2.23
C CYS A 337 10.35 -3.67 -3.15
N THR A 338 11.62 -3.30 -3.19
CA THR A 338 12.19 -2.38 -4.17
C THR A 338 13.28 -3.11 -4.97
N PHE A 339 13.28 -2.95 -6.28
CA PHE A 339 14.25 -3.55 -7.17
C PHE A 339 14.37 -2.72 -8.44
N SER A 340 15.50 -2.85 -9.14
CA SER A 340 15.67 -2.24 -10.45
C SER A 340 15.46 -3.27 -11.57
N ILE A 341 14.78 -2.81 -12.61
CA ILE A 341 14.71 -3.46 -13.91
C ILE A 341 15.55 -2.61 -14.87
N ASN A 342 16.75 -3.08 -15.21
CA ASN A 342 17.79 -2.25 -15.83
C ASN A 342 18.05 -1.00 -14.96
N GLU A 343 17.79 0.20 -15.49
CA GLU A 343 17.94 1.47 -14.77
C GLU A 343 16.70 1.86 -13.95
N ILE A 344 15.54 1.26 -14.23
CA ILE A 344 14.25 1.73 -13.69
C ILE A 344 14.05 1.16 -12.29
N LEU A 345 13.90 2.03 -11.30
CA LEU A 345 13.64 1.66 -9.90
C LEU A 345 12.14 1.41 -9.69
N ILE A 346 11.77 0.17 -9.37
CA ILE A 346 10.38 -0.24 -9.16
C ILE A 346 10.19 -0.64 -7.70
N SER A 347 9.18 -0.04 -7.08
CA SER A 347 8.70 -0.38 -5.74
C SER A 347 7.31 -1.01 -5.84
N LEU A 348 7.08 -2.09 -5.10
CA LEU A 348 5.77 -2.71 -5.03
C LEU A 348 5.44 -3.20 -3.62
N SER A 349 4.17 -3.11 -3.27
CA SER A 349 3.60 -3.69 -2.06
C SER A 349 2.27 -4.34 -2.40
N SER A 350 2.00 -5.50 -1.84
CA SER A 350 0.71 -6.19 -2.00
C SER A 350 -0.29 -5.85 -0.90
N VAL A 351 0.13 -5.09 0.11
CA VAL A 351 -0.74 -4.57 1.16
C VAL A 351 -1.55 -3.41 0.62
N ASP A 352 -2.86 -3.40 0.88
CA ASP A 352 -3.78 -2.35 0.42
C ASP A 352 -3.65 -1.06 1.28
N VAL A 353 -2.47 -0.46 1.28
CA VAL A 353 -2.14 0.75 2.05
C VAL A 353 -3.03 1.92 1.63
N LEU A 354 -3.38 2.03 0.35
CA LEU A 354 -4.22 3.11 -0.16
C LEU A 354 -5.65 3.02 0.42
N PHE A 355 -6.25 1.83 0.45
CA PHE A 355 -7.57 1.65 1.04
C PHE A 355 -7.56 1.93 2.55
N HIS A 356 -6.50 1.51 3.26
CA HIS A 356 -6.36 1.76 4.68
C HIS A 356 -6.19 3.25 4.98
N LEU A 357 -5.27 3.93 4.27
CA LEU A 357 -5.07 5.38 4.40
C LEU A 357 -6.36 6.15 4.09
N ARG A 358 -7.10 5.76 3.05
CA ARG A 358 -8.36 6.43 2.67
C ARG A 358 -9.40 6.43 3.80
N ARG A 359 -9.41 5.39 4.63
CA ARG A 359 -10.35 5.26 5.74
C ARG A 359 -9.91 6.07 6.96
N GLU A 360 -8.62 6.01 7.27
CA GLU A 360 -8.01 6.63 8.44
C GLU A 360 -7.68 8.11 8.26
N GLU A 361 -7.55 8.59 7.02
CA GLU A 361 -7.19 9.98 6.73
C GLU A 361 -8.22 10.96 7.31
N LEU A 362 -7.66 11.94 8.02
CA LEU A 362 -8.30 13.17 8.48
C LEU A 362 -7.69 14.34 7.71
N PHE A 363 -8.54 15.06 6.98
CA PHE A 363 -8.10 16.24 6.23
C PHE A 363 -8.22 17.50 7.08
N GLN A 364 -7.10 18.16 7.33
CA GLN A 364 -7.04 19.45 8.02
C GLN A 364 -6.90 20.58 7.00
N LYS A 365 -7.80 21.57 7.06
CA LYS A 365 -7.69 22.76 6.21
C LYS A 365 -6.50 23.62 6.64
N ALA A 366 -5.77 24.11 5.65
CA ALA A 366 -4.58 24.93 5.83
C ALA A 366 -4.31 25.73 4.54
N GLU A 367 -3.60 26.84 4.66
CA GLU A 367 -3.17 27.65 3.51
C GLU A 367 -1.70 27.38 3.21
N GLU A 368 -1.31 27.42 1.94
CA GLU A 368 0.10 27.35 1.57
C GLU A 368 0.88 28.53 2.16
N VAL A 369 2.11 28.27 2.60
CA VAL A 369 3.06 29.32 2.94
C VAL A 369 3.52 29.98 1.65
N ASP A 370 3.29 31.29 1.54
CA ASP A 370 3.65 32.12 0.38
C ASP A 370 3.04 31.64 -0.95
N PRO A 371 1.70 31.67 -1.10
CA PRO A 371 1.03 31.20 -2.30
C PRO A 371 1.39 32.08 -3.51
N ASP A 372 1.76 31.45 -4.62
CA ASP A 372 1.94 32.15 -5.90
C ASP A 372 0.58 32.62 -6.43
N PRO A 373 0.32 33.94 -6.54
CA PRO A 373 -0.98 34.47 -6.96
C PRO A 373 -1.33 34.17 -8.41
N ASP A 374 -0.34 33.86 -9.26
CA ASP A 374 -0.52 33.66 -10.70
C ASP A 374 -0.75 32.19 -11.07
N GLN A 375 -0.63 31.25 -10.12
CA GLN A 375 -0.82 29.82 -10.37
C GLN A 375 -2.22 29.33 -10.01
N PRO A 376 -2.83 28.49 -10.87
CA PRO A 376 -4.15 27.93 -10.60
C PRO A 376 -4.10 27.02 -9.36
N SER A 377 -5.09 27.15 -8.48
CA SER A 377 -5.23 26.24 -7.34
C SER A 377 -5.32 24.78 -7.79
N GLU A 378 -4.58 23.87 -7.14
CA GLU A 378 -4.58 22.44 -7.46
C GLU A 378 -6.01 21.86 -7.48
N VAL A 379 -6.29 21.03 -8.49
CA VAL A 379 -7.49 20.18 -8.50
C VAL A 379 -7.30 19.13 -7.41
N LYS A 380 -8.18 19.11 -6.41
CA LYS A 380 -8.13 18.14 -5.31
C LYS A 380 -8.14 16.70 -5.85
N ASP A 381 -6.96 16.09 -5.94
CA ASP A 381 -6.80 14.67 -6.25
C ASP A 381 -6.57 13.88 -4.97
N ALA A 382 -7.67 13.30 -4.46
CA ALA A 382 -7.62 12.51 -3.24
C ALA A 382 -6.69 11.31 -3.36
N MET A 383 -6.55 10.68 -4.54
CA MET A 383 -5.68 9.52 -4.69
C MET A 383 -4.22 9.93 -4.70
N ALA A 384 -3.89 11.04 -5.38
CA ALA A 384 -2.55 11.61 -5.31
C ALA A 384 -2.17 11.94 -3.86
N GLY A 385 -3.07 12.53 -3.07
CA GLY A 385 -2.86 12.80 -1.64
C GLY A 385 -2.49 11.54 -0.83
N LEU A 386 -3.20 10.42 -1.03
CA LEU A 386 -2.87 9.16 -0.36
C LEU A 386 -1.48 8.64 -0.75
N VAL A 387 -1.11 8.78 -2.02
CA VAL A 387 0.20 8.35 -2.51
C VAL A 387 1.31 9.24 -1.96
N ARG A 388 1.06 10.55 -1.85
CA ARG A 388 2.00 11.50 -1.21
C ARG A 388 2.26 11.14 0.25
N HIS A 389 1.28 10.59 0.98
CA HIS A 389 1.54 10.04 2.31
C HIS A 389 2.52 8.87 2.26
N VAL A 390 2.37 7.93 1.32
CA VAL A 390 3.28 6.78 1.19
C VAL A 390 4.71 7.24 0.83
N LEU A 391 4.85 8.14 -0.15
CA LEU A 391 6.14 8.67 -0.59
C LEU A 391 6.80 9.56 0.48
N GLY A 392 6.04 10.50 1.06
CA GLY A 392 6.54 11.44 2.06
C GLY A 392 6.92 10.74 3.37
N GLN A 393 6.19 9.71 3.78
CA GLN A 393 6.57 8.91 4.96
C GLN A 393 7.68 7.91 4.67
N ARG A 394 8.11 7.76 3.40
CA ARG A 394 9.12 6.80 2.93
C ARG A 394 8.91 5.40 3.48
N ASN A 395 7.65 4.98 3.56
CA ASN A 395 7.27 3.73 4.18
C ASN A 395 6.09 3.10 3.45
N PHE A 396 6.19 1.81 3.12
CA PHE A 396 5.13 1.08 2.42
C PHE A 396 3.86 0.89 3.26
N TYR A 397 3.93 1.04 4.58
CA TYR A 397 2.79 0.97 5.49
C TYR A 397 2.96 1.90 6.71
N PRO A 398 2.71 3.21 6.56
CA PRO A 398 2.94 4.19 7.63
C PRO A 398 1.85 4.22 8.71
N ILE A 399 0.75 3.48 8.52
CA ILE A 399 -0.38 3.49 9.47
C ILE A 399 -0.02 2.67 10.70
N PHE A 400 -0.15 3.29 11.87
CA PHE A 400 0.12 2.63 13.13
C PHE A 400 -0.80 3.13 14.26
N PRO A 401 -1.44 2.22 15.02
CA PRO A 401 -1.51 0.78 14.79
C PRO A 401 -2.30 0.44 13.52
N PRO A 402 -2.12 -0.76 12.92
CA PRO A 402 -3.00 -1.23 11.85
C PRO A 402 -4.48 -1.18 12.26
N PRO A 403 -5.40 -0.74 11.38
CA PRO A 403 -6.82 -0.62 11.74
C PRO A 403 -7.41 -1.97 12.17
N GLU A 404 -8.19 -1.98 13.26
CA GLU A 404 -8.69 -3.20 13.92
C GLU A 404 -9.41 -4.16 12.96
N ILE A 405 -10.20 -3.60 12.04
CA ILE A 405 -10.98 -4.37 11.04
C ILE A 405 -10.06 -5.12 10.06
N HIS A 406 -8.85 -4.61 9.80
CA HIS A 406 -7.89 -5.16 8.86
C HIS A 406 -6.66 -5.74 9.55
N THR A 407 -6.59 -5.75 10.88
CA THR A 407 -5.42 -6.26 11.62
C THR A 407 -5.13 -7.72 11.28
N ALA A 408 -6.15 -8.54 11.01
CA ALA A 408 -5.96 -9.93 10.59
C ALA A 408 -5.27 -10.07 9.23
N ASP A 409 -5.45 -9.09 8.34
CA ASP A 409 -4.81 -9.03 7.03
C ASP A 409 -3.41 -8.38 7.11
N ILE A 410 -3.10 -7.72 8.23
CA ILE A 410 -1.87 -6.95 8.47
C ILE A 410 -1.12 -7.53 9.67
N ASN A 411 -0.35 -8.59 9.42
CA ASN A 411 0.55 -9.21 10.39
C ASN A 411 1.86 -8.40 10.50
N LEU A 412 1.76 -7.20 11.07
CA LEU A 412 2.88 -6.27 11.19
C LEU A 412 3.78 -6.61 12.38
N ASP A 413 5.00 -7.09 12.10
CA ASP A 413 6.09 -7.16 13.07
C ASP A 413 6.83 -5.82 13.10
N VAL A 414 6.64 -5.07 14.19
CA VAL A 414 7.16 -3.70 14.27
C VAL A 414 8.67 -3.67 14.44
N THR A 415 9.28 -4.74 14.94
CA THR A 415 10.74 -4.84 15.06
C THR A 415 11.45 -4.88 13.71
N HIS A 416 10.69 -5.15 12.65
CA HIS A 416 11.14 -5.18 11.26
C HIS A 416 10.64 -3.98 10.43
N TYR A 417 10.14 -2.90 11.08
CA TYR A 417 9.78 -1.66 10.40
C TYR A 417 10.83 -1.11 9.42
N PRO A 418 12.15 -1.22 9.68
CA PRO A 418 13.17 -0.81 8.72
C PRO A 418 13.00 -1.46 7.33
N LEU A 419 12.48 -2.68 7.25
CA LEU A 419 12.23 -3.36 5.97
C LEU A 419 11.02 -2.81 5.19
N LEU A 420 10.19 -2.00 5.84
CA LEU A 420 9.10 -1.27 5.20
C LEU A 420 9.54 0.10 4.68
N LYS A 421 10.76 0.53 5.01
CA LYS A 421 11.28 1.82 4.56
C LYS A 421 11.61 1.76 3.07
N MET A 422 11.37 2.89 2.40
CA MET A 422 11.87 3.14 1.06
C MET A 422 13.25 3.78 1.20
N ASP A 423 14.27 2.94 1.41
CA ASP A 423 15.65 3.41 1.53
C ASP A 423 16.17 3.91 0.18
N GLY A 424 16.76 5.12 0.18
CA GLY A 424 17.26 5.77 -1.04
C GLY A 424 16.24 6.71 -1.70
N PRO A 425 16.41 7.00 -3.00
CA PRO A 425 15.52 7.91 -3.71
C PRO A 425 14.11 7.34 -3.86
N ALA A 426 13.12 8.21 -4.12
CA ALA A 426 11.79 7.79 -4.51
C ALA A 426 11.84 6.81 -5.71
N PRO A 427 10.92 5.85 -5.83
CA PRO A 427 10.91 4.94 -6.97
C PRO A 427 10.50 5.63 -8.27
N ASP A 428 10.99 5.16 -9.42
CA ASP A 428 10.49 5.61 -10.73
C ASP A 428 9.04 5.15 -10.95
N ILE A 429 8.76 3.90 -10.53
CA ILE A 429 7.44 3.28 -10.65
C ILE A 429 7.04 2.69 -9.30
N LEU A 430 5.88 3.10 -8.80
CA LEU A 430 5.28 2.59 -7.57
C LEU A 430 3.98 1.83 -7.88
N ILE A 431 3.97 0.53 -7.60
CA ILE A 431 2.81 -0.33 -7.84
C ILE A 431 2.13 -0.64 -6.51
N LEU A 432 0.92 -0.13 -6.32
CA LEU A 432 0.10 -0.29 -5.12
C LEU A 432 -1.29 -0.81 -5.50
N PRO A 433 -1.46 -2.14 -5.62
CA PRO A 433 -2.76 -2.73 -5.86
C PRO A 433 -3.71 -2.45 -4.70
N SER A 434 -4.95 -2.08 -5.03
CA SER A 434 -5.96 -1.71 -4.06
C SER A 434 -7.36 -2.12 -4.49
N LYS A 435 -8.25 -2.31 -3.51
CA LYS A 435 -9.71 -2.43 -3.70
C LYS A 435 -10.33 -1.15 -4.28
N LEU A 436 -9.62 -0.02 -4.16
CA LEU A 436 -10.01 1.24 -4.79
C LEU A 436 -10.03 1.11 -6.32
N ARG A 437 -10.70 2.06 -6.99
CA ARG A 437 -10.71 2.11 -8.47
C ARG A 437 -9.26 2.16 -8.98
N HIS A 438 -8.98 1.37 -10.02
CA HIS A 438 -7.69 1.42 -10.72
C HIS A 438 -7.37 2.86 -11.15
N PHE A 439 -6.08 3.18 -11.23
CA PHE A 439 -5.61 4.45 -11.76
C PHE A 439 -4.14 4.34 -12.17
N SER A 440 -3.72 5.22 -13.08
CA SER A 440 -2.33 5.49 -13.39
C SER A 440 -2.08 6.99 -13.33
N LYS A 441 -1.20 7.43 -12.42
CA LYS A 441 -0.97 8.86 -12.15
C LYS A 441 0.50 9.15 -11.94
N ILE A 442 0.91 10.38 -12.24
CA ILE A 442 2.22 10.90 -11.83
C ILE A 442 2.03 11.65 -10.52
N VAL A 443 2.78 11.28 -9.49
CA VAL A 443 2.80 11.95 -8.18
C VAL A 443 4.26 12.19 -7.83
N ASP A 444 4.66 13.46 -7.70
CA ASP A 444 6.01 13.89 -7.30
C ASP A 444 7.10 13.12 -8.08
N SER A 445 7.03 13.17 -9.42
CA SER A 445 7.92 12.50 -10.37
C SER A 445 7.92 10.95 -10.34
N THR A 446 7.05 10.32 -9.55
CA THR A 446 6.86 8.86 -9.54
C THR A 446 5.66 8.47 -10.41
N LEU A 447 5.82 7.46 -11.27
CA LEU A 447 4.68 6.81 -11.95
C LEU A 447 4.00 5.82 -10.99
N VAL A 448 2.78 6.12 -10.58
CA VAL A 448 2.04 5.33 -9.60
C VAL A 448 0.91 4.58 -10.29
N VAL A 449 0.88 3.27 -10.11
CA VAL A 449 -0.08 2.38 -10.76
C VAL A 449 -0.81 1.54 -9.72
N ASN A 450 -2.12 1.73 -9.65
CA ASN A 450 -3.03 0.78 -9.03
C ASN A 450 -3.70 -0.04 -10.14
N PRO A 451 -3.27 -1.30 -10.40
CA PRO A 451 -3.93 -2.16 -11.40
C PRO A 451 -5.34 -2.63 -10.97
N ALA A 452 -5.72 -2.37 -9.71
CA ALA A 452 -6.79 -3.05 -8.99
C ALA A 452 -6.63 -4.59 -9.04
N HIS A 453 -7.68 -5.31 -8.65
CA HIS A 453 -7.68 -6.76 -8.66
C HIS A 453 -8.05 -7.33 -10.03
N LEU A 454 -7.38 -8.41 -10.43
CA LEU A 454 -7.62 -9.14 -11.69
C LEU A 454 -8.98 -9.85 -11.67
N ALA A 455 -9.40 -10.32 -10.51
CA ALA A 455 -10.73 -10.86 -10.27
C ALA A 455 -11.41 -10.11 -9.12
N ARG A 456 -12.72 -9.92 -9.27
CA ARG A 456 -13.63 -9.49 -8.19
C ARG A 456 -14.56 -10.64 -7.88
N ALA A 457 -15.29 -10.57 -6.77
CA ALA A 457 -16.15 -11.65 -6.28
C ALA A 457 -16.92 -12.40 -7.38
N HIS A 458 -17.59 -11.67 -8.27
CA HIS A 458 -18.40 -12.25 -9.36
C HIS A 458 -18.16 -11.60 -10.73
N SER A 459 -17.00 -10.96 -10.94
CA SER A 459 -16.72 -10.30 -12.22
C SER A 459 -15.23 -10.24 -12.54
N ALA A 460 -14.93 -10.16 -13.83
CA ALA A 460 -13.59 -9.84 -14.29
C ALA A 460 -13.14 -8.47 -13.78
N GLY A 461 -11.85 -8.37 -13.46
CA GLY A 461 -11.19 -7.18 -12.99
C GLY A 461 -10.31 -6.55 -14.05
N THR A 462 -9.16 -6.03 -13.62
CA THR A 462 -8.23 -5.30 -14.48
C THR A 462 -6.78 -5.69 -14.25
N TYR A 463 -5.93 -5.35 -15.20
CA TYR A 463 -4.48 -5.42 -15.10
C TYR A 463 -3.87 -4.17 -15.76
N ALA A 464 -2.58 -3.91 -15.53
CA ALA A 464 -1.90 -2.76 -16.10
C ALA A 464 -0.74 -3.17 -17.01
N LYS A 465 -0.52 -2.35 -18.04
CA LYS A 465 0.63 -2.41 -18.94
C LYS A 465 1.41 -1.12 -18.81
N ILE A 466 2.71 -1.21 -18.62
CA ILE A 466 3.61 -0.07 -18.48
C ILE A 466 4.69 -0.21 -19.54
N ILE A 467 4.87 0.81 -20.35
CA ILE A 467 5.81 0.83 -21.46
C ILE A 467 6.74 2.01 -21.23
N VAL A 468 8.01 1.74 -20.95
CA VAL A 468 8.99 2.80 -20.71
C VAL A 468 9.87 2.94 -21.94
N HIS A 469 9.79 4.10 -22.61
CA HIS A 469 10.55 4.41 -23.82
C HIS A 469 11.95 4.85 -23.46
N SER A 470 12.97 4.40 -24.21
CA SER A 470 14.35 4.85 -24.02
C SER A 470 14.49 6.36 -24.16
N THR A 471 15.34 6.97 -23.34
CA THR A 471 15.77 8.35 -23.53
C THR A 471 16.61 8.45 -24.82
N PRO A 472 16.38 9.46 -25.68
CA PRO A 472 17.21 9.68 -26.86
C PRO A 472 18.66 9.95 -26.50
N ARG A 473 19.61 9.38 -27.26
CA ARG A 473 21.05 9.55 -27.01
C ARG A 473 21.52 11.02 -27.02
N SER A 474 20.80 11.90 -27.73
CA SER A 474 21.07 13.34 -27.79
C SER A 474 20.77 14.09 -26.49
N GLU A 475 19.88 13.55 -25.66
CA GLU A 475 19.52 14.12 -24.35
C GLU A 475 20.41 13.60 -23.22
N LEU A 476 21.30 12.66 -23.53
CA LEU A 476 22.30 12.11 -22.59
C LEU A 476 23.52 13.01 -22.58
N VAL A 477 23.37 14.18 -21.96
CA VAL A 477 24.43 15.20 -21.92
C VAL A 477 25.46 14.88 -20.83
N ASP A 478 25.04 14.26 -19.72
CA ASP A 478 25.86 14.00 -18.54
C ASP A 478 25.84 12.51 -18.11
N GLU A 479 26.90 12.06 -17.42
CA GLU A 479 26.96 10.73 -16.79
C GLU A 479 25.85 10.50 -15.74
N PHE A 480 25.28 11.59 -15.22
CA PHE A 480 24.21 11.61 -14.22
C PHE A 480 23.01 12.39 -14.78
N SER A 481 22.04 11.68 -15.35
CA SER A 481 20.78 12.24 -15.82
C SER A 481 19.62 11.63 -15.05
N GLU A 482 18.61 12.44 -14.70
CA GLU A 482 17.35 11.93 -14.15
C GLU A 482 16.69 10.96 -15.13
N HIS A 483 16.12 9.87 -14.62
CA HIS A 483 15.50 8.86 -15.49
C HIS A 483 14.25 9.38 -16.20
N LYS A 484 13.58 10.39 -15.65
CA LYS A 484 12.36 11.02 -16.19
C LYS A 484 11.30 9.99 -16.64
N VAL A 485 11.20 8.87 -15.92
CA VAL A 485 10.33 7.75 -16.28
C VAL A 485 8.88 8.23 -16.41
N TRP A 486 8.43 9.13 -15.54
CA TRP A 486 7.09 9.72 -15.60
C TRP A 486 6.75 10.42 -16.92
N ASN A 487 7.73 10.96 -17.64
CA ASN A 487 7.54 11.62 -18.95
C ASN A 487 7.64 10.66 -20.13
N ARG A 488 8.43 9.58 -20.00
CA ARG A 488 8.70 8.61 -21.08
C ARG A 488 8.01 7.26 -20.88
N ALA A 489 7.18 7.12 -19.85
CA ALA A 489 6.38 5.93 -19.60
C ALA A 489 4.93 6.13 -20.04
N ARG A 490 4.44 5.24 -20.89
CA ARG A 490 3.03 5.05 -21.17
C ARG A 490 2.49 4.00 -20.21
N SER A 491 1.36 4.27 -19.57
CA SER A 491 0.70 3.31 -18.70
C SER A 491 -0.76 3.14 -19.11
N GLU A 492 -1.21 1.90 -19.16
CA GLU A 492 -2.54 1.53 -19.61
C GLU A 492 -3.18 0.56 -18.64
N ILE A 493 -4.48 0.72 -18.38
CA ILE A 493 -5.27 -0.21 -17.59
C ILE A 493 -6.29 -0.90 -18.50
N TRP A 494 -6.31 -2.22 -18.45
CA TRP A 494 -7.10 -3.07 -19.33
C TRP A 494 -8.03 -3.96 -18.51
N ARG A 495 -9.24 -4.20 -19.03
CA ARG A 495 -10.12 -5.27 -18.52
C ARG A 495 -9.59 -6.62 -18.96
N ILE A 496 -9.60 -7.59 -18.05
CA ILE A 496 -9.25 -8.98 -18.39
C ILE A 496 -10.42 -9.73 -19.01
#